data_AF-A0A930YZI0-F1
#
_entry.id   AF-A0A930YZI0-F1
#
_cell.length_a   1.000
_cell.length_b   1.000
_cell.length_c   1.000
_cell.angle_alpha   90.00
_cell.angle_beta   90.00
_cell.angle_gamma   90.00
#
_symmetry.space_group_name_H-M   'P 1'
#
loop_
_entity.id
_entity.type
_entity.pdbx_description
1 polymer ?
#
loop_
_entity_poly.entity_id
_entity_poly.type
_entity_poly.pdbx_seq_one_letter_code
_entity_poly.pdbx_strand_id
1 'polypeptide(L)'
;MADLTPTARTCATRAIKEAKHRALHPGVEPPRAGAQAAAPLFSGTVHLVRLTFDTPSGPVGVDAADHAVALQFLQLAAPPITAYATQYGPNSIAIDPAVGVDTVTPPGGTTYSDADLAGWVDQYAQAHAIPAGDAVSVLNPPSGVENTDAPASQGVLGYHNVSPGGVMYTFVNAMGSGFTLDDAADVYAFALAHETEEMTVDPQANLSNPEVSDPCSGNCGVSYRDYFDASGNYINSGSAFPPGYPYAFFVSGFVTPAQANACPAPAAACAYPPPGTPGPGPAPPPNPTACLQEIGTGVEEFLAGNTTQGIVDVENGIYCLLDSLGISVARFALHAVKDDLEKLKADLDAELHKV
;
A
#
# COMPACT_ATOMS: atom_id res chain seq x y z
N MET A 1 27.00 -0.23 0.58
CA MET A 1 25.56 0.03 0.40
C MET A 1 25.47 1.43 -0.16
N ALA A 2 25.04 1.57 -1.41
CA ALA A 2 24.87 2.90 -1.98
C ALA A 2 23.75 3.60 -1.21
N ASP A 3 24.06 4.79 -0.70
CA ASP A 3 23.09 5.71 -0.12
C ASP A 3 22.18 6.19 -1.26
N LEU A 4 21.13 5.40 -1.53
CA LEU A 4 20.05 5.82 -2.39
C LEU A 4 19.33 6.92 -1.62
N THR A 5 19.65 8.18 -1.94
CA THR A 5 18.72 9.29 -1.73
C THR A 5 17.31 8.79 -2.09
N PRO A 6 16.28 9.02 -1.25
CA PRO A 6 14.96 8.43 -1.44
C PRO A 6 14.31 8.99 -2.70
N THR A 7 14.70 8.47 -3.86
CA THR A 7 13.81 8.38 -5.01
C THR A 7 12.57 7.67 -4.52
N ALA A 8 11.41 8.30 -4.70
CA ALA A 8 10.13 7.77 -4.28
C ALA A 8 10.04 6.30 -4.73
N ARG A 9 9.98 5.38 -3.76
CA ARG A 9 9.73 3.97 -4.04
C ARG A 9 8.28 3.88 -4.50
N THR A 10 8.06 3.34 -5.70
CA THR A 10 6.75 3.31 -6.36
C THR A 10 6.45 1.92 -6.85
N CYS A 11 5.20 1.49 -6.77
CA CYS A 11 4.72 0.27 -7.42
C CYS A 11 4.34 0.61 -8.87
N ALA A 12 4.86 -0.10 -9.87
CA ALA A 12 4.71 0.34 -11.26
C ALA A 12 3.37 -0.06 -11.90
N THR A 13 2.46 -0.71 -11.18
CA THR A 13 1.20 -1.24 -11.70
C THR A 13 0.48 -0.23 -12.59
N ARG A 14 0.13 0.95 -12.05
CA ARG A 14 -0.60 1.96 -12.81
C ARG A 14 0.15 2.39 -14.07
N ALA A 15 1.45 2.66 -13.98
CA ALA A 15 2.26 3.08 -15.11
C ALA A 15 2.31 2.01 -16.22
N ILE A 16 2.46 0.74 -15.83
CA ILE A 16 2.46 -0.42 -16.73
C ILE A 16 1.07 -0.58 -17.39
N LYS A 17 -0.01 -0.54 -16.60
CA LYS A 17 -1.40 -0.61 -17.08
C LYS A 17 -1.70 0.49 -18.09
N GLU A 18 -1.35 1.73 -17.77
CA GLU A 18 -1.57 2.86 -18.66
C GLU A 18 -0.73 2.74 -19.96
N ALA A 19 0.52 2.28 -19.88
CA ALA A 19 1.35 2.02 -21.06
C ALA A 19 0.73 0.93 -21.96
N LYS A 20 0.25 -0.17 -21.37
CA LYS A 20 -0.45 -1.27 -22.06
C LYS A 20 -1.75 -0.78 -22.70
N HIS A 21 -2.56 0.00 -21.99
CA HIS A 21 -3.78 0.61 -22.53
C HIS A 21 -3.46 1.51 -23.72
N ARG A 22 -2.47 2.40 -23.61
CA ARG A 22 -2.05 3.29 -24.71
C ARG A 22 -1.54 2.52 -25.93
N ALA A 23 -0.87 1.38 -25.71
CA ALA A 23 -0.42 0.51 -26.80
C ALA A 23 -1.59 -0.20 -27.52
N LEU A 24 -2.58 -0.68 -26.78
CA LEU A 24 -3.77 -1.36 -27.32
C LEU A 24 -4.80 -0.41 -27.93
N HIS A 25 -4.88 0.82 -27.40
CA HIS A 25 -5.86 1.84 -27.80
C HIS A 25 -5.15 3.19 -28.08
N PRO A 26 -4.40 3.32 -29.19
CA PRO A 26 -3.71 4.55 -29.51
C PRO A 26 -4.65 5.75 -29.59
N GLY A 27 -4.35 6.82 -28.85
CA GLY A 27 -5.16 8.04 -28.80
C GLY A 27 -6.38 7.98 -27.88
N VAL A 28 -6.57 6.90 -27.13
CA VAL A 28 -7.59 6.80 -26.07
C VAL A 28 -6.91 6.93 -24.72
N GLU A 29 -7.34 7.91 -23.92
CA GLU A 29 -6.90 8.05 -22.53
C GLU A 29 -7.29 6.81 -21.71
N PRO A 30 -6.40 6.29 -20.85
CA PRO A 30 -6.75 5.21 -19.94
C PRO A 30 -7.98 5.57 -19.10
N PRO A 31 -8.88 4.61 -18.81
CA PRO A 31 -9.95 4.83 -17.86
C PRO A 31 -9.36 5.32 -16.55
N ARG A 32 -9.92 6.39 -15.99
CA ARG A 32 -9.64 6.71 -14.60
C ARG A 32 -10.41 5.71 -13.76
N ALA A 33 -9.69 4.98 -12.91
CA ALA A 33 -10.26 4.21 -11.82
C ALA A 33 -11.40 5.01 -11.15
N GLY A 34 -12.60 4.42 -11.15
CA GLY A 34 -13.75 5.01 -10.49
C GLY A 34 -13.60 5.00 -8.97
N ALA A 35 -14.55 5.59 -8.25
CA ALA A 35 -14.63 5.42 -6.79
C ALA A 35 -15.21 4.05 -6.37
N GLN A 36 -15.65 3.25 -7.33
CA GLN A 36 -16.34 1.98 -7.13
C GLN A 36 -15.81 0.96 -8.12
N ALA A 37 -15.78 -0.32 -7.72
CA ALA A 37 -15.50 -1.42 -8.62
C ALA A 37 -16.64 -1.61 -9.63
N ALA A 38 -16.28 -1.78 -10.90
CA ALA A 38 -17.20 -2.06 -12.01
C ALA A 38 -17.10 -3.51 -12.50
N ALA A 39 -16.01 -4.21 -12.17
CA ALA A 39 -15.75 -5.61 -12.50
C ALA A 39 -15.64 -6.47 -11.22
N PRO A 40 -15.80 -7.81 -11.32
CA PRO A 40 -15.60 -8.70 -10.19
C PRO A 40 -14.21 -8.55 -9.56
N LEU A 41 -14.17 -8.56 -8.22
CA LEU A 41 -12.94 -8.62 -7.44
C LEU A 41 -12.39 -10.04 -7.40
N PHE A 42 -11.15 -10.17 -6.92
CA PHE A 42 -10.50 -11.48 -6.78
C PHE A 42 -11.24 -12.39 -5.81
N SER A 43 -11.36 -13.67 -6.16
CA SER A 43 -11.95 -14.72 -5.32
C SER A 43 -11.27 -16.04 -5.65
N GLY A 44 -10.15 -16.31 -4.99
CA GLY A 44 -9.31 -17.47 -5.31
C GLY A 44 -8.18 -17.67 -4.30
N THR A 45 -7.24 -18.54 -4.69
CA THR A 45 -6.02 -18.82 -3.92
C THR A 45 -4.83 -18.12 -4.55
N VAL A 46 -3.99 -17.51 -3.72
CA VAL A 46 -2.68 -16.98 -4.13
C VAL A 46 -1.61 -18.03 -3.85
N HIS A 47 -0.86 -18.38 -4.89
CA HIS A 47 0.24 -19.35 -4.86
C HIS A 47 1.57 -18.59 -4.86
N LEU A 48 2.27 -18.57 -3.72
CA LEU A 48 3.61 -17.98 -3.65
C LEU A 48 4.61 -18.92 -4.33
N VAL A 49 5.35 -18.42 -5.33
CA VAL A 49 6.28 -19.21 -6.13
C VAL A 49 7.69 -18.64 -6.02
N ARG A 50 8.61 -19.52 -5.64
CA ARG A 50 10.05 -19.27 -5.69
C ARG A 50 10.60 -19.66 -7.04
N LEU A 51 10.89 -18.65 -7.87
CA LEU A 51 11.66 -18.84 -9.09
C LEU A 51 13.16 -18.85 -8.77
N THR A 52 13.86 -19.88 -9.25
CA THR A 52 15.32 -19.93 -9.29
C THR A 52 15.77 -19.60 -10.70
N PHE A 53 16.51 -18.52 -10.88
CA PHE A 53 17.02 -18.07 -12.16
C PHE A 53 18.36 -18.73 -12.45
N ASP A 54 18.44 -19.55 -13.48
CA ASP A 54 19.69 -20.14 -13.96
C ASP A 54 20.47 -19.12 -14.80
N THR A 55 21.46 -18.47 -14.18
CA THR A 55 22.28 -17.44 -14.82
C THR A 55 23.65 -18.00 -15.23
N PRO A 56 24.40 -17.34 -16.13
CA PRO A 56 25.77 -17.74 -16.47
C PRO A 56 26.73 -17.82 -15.26
N SER A 57 26.43 -17.08 -14.17
CA SER A 57 27.21 -17.08 -12.93
C SER A 57 26.77 -18.12 -11.90
N GLY A 58 25.70 -18.85 -12.18
CA GLY A 58 25.06 -19.81 -11.28
C GLY A 58 23.60 -19.43 -10.97
N PRO A 59 22.90 -20.31 -10.23
CA PRO A 59 21.50 -20.08 -9.86
C PRO A 59 21.38 -18.91 -8.87
N VAL A 60 20.39 -18.04 -9.09
CA VAL A 60 20.06 -16.88 -8.26
C VAL A 60 18.58 -16.93 -7.91
N GLY A 61 18.18 -16.55 -6.70
CA GLY A 61 16.78 -16.49 -6.28
C GLY A 61 16.67 -15.94 -4.87
N VAL A 62 15.45 -15.58 -4.43
CA VAL A 62 15.22 -15.24 -3.02
C VAL A 62 15.32 -16.52 -2.19
N ASP A 63 16.03 -16.45 -1.06
CA ASP A 63 16.31 -17.60 -0.22
C ASP A 63 15.03 -18.32 0.26
N ALA A 64 15.16 -19.62 0.51
CA ALA A 64 14.06 -20.44 0.97
C ALA A 64 13.49 -19.97 2.32
N ALA A 65 14.34 -19.47 3.21
CA ALA A 65 13.94 -18.94 4.51
C ALA A 65 13.11 -17.67 4.36
N ASP A 66 13.54 -16.75 3.49
CA ASP A 66 12.83 -15.50 3.21
C ASP A 66 11.47 -15.77 2.57
N HIS A 67 11.38 -16.72 1.63
CA HIS A 67 10.11 -17.17 1.08
C HIS A 67 9.15 -17.76 2.13
N ALA A 68 9.67 -18.49 3.12
CA ALA A 68 8.84 -19.03 4.21
C ALA A 68 8.28 -17.93 5.11
N VAL A 69 9.00 -16.81 5.27
CA VAL A 69 8.52 -15.63 6.00
C VAL A 69 7.50 -14.87 5.15
N ALA A 70 7.75 -14.68 3.85
CA ALA A 70 6.80 -14.05 2.94
C ALA A 70 5.46 -14.82 2.86
N LEU A 71 5.51 -16.15 2.89
CA LEU A 71 4.31 -16.99 2.96
C LEU A 71 3.52 -16.75 4.27
N GLN A 72 4.21 -16.78 5.42
CA GLN A 72 3.56 -16.51 6.72
C GLN A 72 2.98 -15.11 6.78
N PHE A 73 3.67 -14.12 6.21
CA PHE A 73 3.18 -12.77 6.06
C PHE A 73 1.87 -12.72 5.25
N LEU A 74 1.83 -13.33 4.06
CA LEU A 74 0.61 -13.37 3.24
C LEU A 74 -0.56 -14.03 3.98
N GLN A 75 -0.30 -15.08 4.76
CA GLN A 75 -1.33 -15.73 5.58
C GLN A 75 -1.91 -14.80 6.66
N LEU A 76 -1.09 -13.93 7.25
CA LEU A 76 -1.53 -12.91 8.20
C LEU A 76 -2.20 -11.71 7.53
N ALA A 77 -1.72 -11.31 6.35
CA ALA A 77 -2.20 -10.15 5.60
C ALA A 77 -3.50 -10.42 4.82
N ALA A 78 -3.75 -11.65 4.35
CA ALA A 78 -4.92 -11.96 3.55
C ALA A 78 -6.26 -11.64 4.24
N PRO A 79 -6.48 -11.94 5.54
CA PRO A 79 -7.71 -11.56 6.23
C PRO A 79 -7.99 -10.05 6.27
N PRO A 80 -7.08 -9.17 6.73
CA PRO A 80 -7.34 -7.72 6.71
C PRO A 80 -7.48 -7.16 5.29
N ILE A 81 -6.69 -7.62 4.31
CA ILE A 81 -6.85 -7.20 2.90
C ILE A 81 -8.26 -7.56 2.39
N THR A 82 -8.70 -8.80 2.62
CA THR A 82 -10.05 -9.25 2.26
C THR A 82 -11.11 -8.36 2.91
N ALA A 83 -10.94 -8.03 4.20
CA ALA A 83 -11.86 -7.18 4.95
C ALA A 83 -11.94 -5.77 4.36
N TYR A 84 -10.82 -5.09 4.08
CA TYR A 84 -10.82 -3.79 3.41
C TYR A 84 -11.47 -3.85 2.02
N ALA A 85 -11.14 -4.86 1.22
CA ALA A 85 -11.66 -5.05 -0.12
C ALA A 85 -13.19 -5.29 -0.15
N THR A 86 -13.81 -5.77 0.95
CA THR A 86 -15.27 -5.94 1.01
C THR A 86 -16.05 -4.64 0.79
N GLN A 87 -15.42 -3.49 1.02
CA GLN A 87 -16.03 -2.17 0.76
C GLN A 87 -16.22 -1.89 -0.73
N TYR A 88 -15.48 -2.58 -1.59
CA TYR A 88 -15.52 -2.44 -3.05
C TYR A 88 -16.36 -3.53 -3.72
N GLY A 89 -16.47 -4.70 -3.10
CA GLY A 89 -17.35 -5.77 -3.55
C GLY A 89 -17.05 -7.12 -2.90
N PRO A 90 -17.83 -8.16 -3.22
CA PRO A 90 -17.55 -9.53 -2.78
C PRO A 90 -16.18 -9.99 -3.26
N ASN A 91 -15.34 -10.47 -2.35
CA ASN A 91 -14.01 -10.97 -2.63
C ASN A 91 -13.64 -12.09 -1.64
N SER A 92 -12.57 -12.82 -1.93
CA SER A 92 -11.99 -13.81 -1.01
C SER A 92 -10.55 -14.10 -1.39
N ILE A 93 -9.65 -14.05 -0.42
CA ILE A 93 -8.25 -14.45 -0.60
C ILE A 93 -7.97 -15.67 0.27
N ALA A 94 -7.60 -16.78 -0.37
CA ALA A 94 -6.90 -17.87 0.27
C ALA A 94 -5.41 -17.82 -0.08
N ILE A 95 -4.55 -18.34 0.79
CA ILE A 95 -3.12 -18.48 0.51
C ILE A 95 -2.79 -19.97 0.47
N ASP A 96 -2.15 -20.44 -0.59
CA ASP A 96 -1.65 -21.82 -0.64
C ASP A 96 -0.61 -21.99 0.48
N PRO A 97 -0.76 -22.98 1.39
CA PRO A 97 0.18 -23.17 2.49
C PRO A 97 1.57 -23.67 2.06
N ALA A 98 1.79 -23.96 0.78
CA ALA A 98 3.06 -24.37 0.22
C ALA A 98 3.67 -23.29 -0.69
N VAL A 99 4.99 -23.19 -0.66
CA VAL A 99 5.75 -22.40 -1.64
C VAL A 99 6.02 -23.27 -2.86
N GLY A 100 5.47 -22.86 -4.01
CA GLY A 100 5.83 -23.40 -5.31
C GLY A 100 7.30 -23.17 -5.63
N VAL A 101 7.93 -24.07 -6.37
CA VAL A 101 9.33 -23.91 -6.76
C VAL A 101 9.46 -24.24 -8.24
N ASP A 102 10.11 -23.35 -8.97
CA ASP A 102 10.46 -23.58 -10.38
C ASP A 102 11.84 -23.01 -10.71
N THR A 103 12.39 -23.42 -11.85
CA THR A 103 13.67 -22.92 -12.39
C THR A 103 13.45 -22.34 -13.78
N VAL A 104 13.93 -21.12 -14.00
CA VAL A 104 13.77 -20.39 -15.25
C VAL A 104 15.12 -19.88 -15.74
N THR A 105 15.27 -19.66 -17.04
CA THR A 105 16.50 -19.11 -17.62
C THR A 105 16.21 -17.74 -18.21
N PRO A 106 16.74 -16.63 -17.65
CA PRO A 106 16.60 -15.30 -18.23
C PRO A 106 17.17 -15.24 -19.64
N PRO A 107 16.42 -14.76 -20.66
CA PRO A 107 16.93 -14.67 -22.03
C PRO A 107 18.15 -13.75 -22.17
N GLY A 108 18.23 -12.69 -21.33
CA GLY A 108 19.36 -11.78 -21.27
C GLY A 108 20.52 -12.28 -20.38
N GLY A 109 20.48 -13.53 -19.92
CA GLY A 109 21.45 -14.10 -18.98
C GLY A 109 21.24 -13.64 -17.53
N THR A 110 21.12 -12.34 -17.30
CA THR A 110 20.81 -11.73 -15.99
C THR A 110 19.64 -10.74 -16.07
N THR A 111 18.96 -10.67 -17.20
CA THR A 111 17.80 -9.78 -17.38
C THR A 111 16.68 -10.49 -18.12
N TYR A 112 15.46 -10.08 -17.83
CA TYR A 112 14.24 -10.56 -18.47
C TYR A 112 13.18 -9.44 -18.47
N SER A 113 12.13 -9.60 -19.26
CA SER A 113 11.00 -8.67 -19.36
C SER A 113 9.76 -9.17 -18.64
N ASP A 114 8.74 -8.34 -18.48
CA ASP A 114 7.42 -8.76 -18.00
C ASP A 114 6.81 -9.85 -18.90
N ALA A 115 7.05 -9.76 -20.22
CA ALA A 115 6.58 -10.77 -21.16
C ALA A 115 7.21 -12.16 -20.90
N ASP A 116 8.49 -12.19 -20.52
CA ASP A 116 9.17 -13.44 -20.13
C ASP A 116 8.59 -14.00 -18.83
N LEU A 117 8.40 -13.14 -17.81
CA LEU A 117 7.79 -13.53 -16.54
C LEU A 117 6.37 -14.07 -16.73
N ALA A 118 5.53 -13.39 -17.50
CA ALA A 118 4.17 -13.84 -17.79
C ALA A 118 4.16 -15.22 -18.47
N GLY A 119 5.11 -15.47 -19.36
CA GLY A 119 5.31 -16.78 -19.98
C GLY A 119 5.70 -17.87 -18.97
N TRP A 120 6.56 -17.56 -18.00
CA TRP A 120 6.92 -18.49 -16.91
C TRP A 120 5.74 -18.74 -15.95
N VAL A 121 4.95 -17.70 -15.64
CA VAL A 121 3.72 -17.84 -14.86
C VAL A 121 2.75 -18.81 -15.54
N ASP A 122 2.55 -18.69 -16.85
CA ASP A 122 1.70 -19.61 -17.63
C ASP A 122 2.23 -21.06 -17.58
N GLN A 123 3.54 -21.23 -17.74
CA GLN A 123 4.20 -22.54 -17.69
C GLN A 123 4.05 -23.19 -16.30
N TYR A 124 4.30 -22.42 -15.24
CA TYR A 124 4.11 -22.87 -13.86
C TYR A 124 2.65 -23.26 -13.61
N ALA A 125 1.71 -22.40 -13.96
CA ALA A 125 0.29 -22.66 -13.77
C ALA A 125 -0.16 -23.94 -14.47
N GLN A 126 0.31 -24.16 -15.71
CA GLN A 126 0.02 -25.37 -16.46
C GLN A 126 0.67 -26.62 -15.83
N ALA A 127 1.95 -26.54 -15.46
CA ALA A 127 2.70 -27.67 -14.91
C ALA A 127 2.18 -28.12 -13.54
N HIS A 128 1.66 -27.18 -12.75
CA HIS A 128 1.15 -27.42 -11.40
C HIS A 128 -0.38 -27.47 -11.32
N ALA A 129 -1.07 -27.42 -12.47
CA ALA A 129 -2.52 -27.45 -12.58
C ALA A 129 -3.22 -26.41 -11.68
N ILE A 130 -2.67 -25.19 -11.65
CA ILE A 130 -3.24 -24.08 -10.89
C ILE A 130 -4.64 -23.76 -11.42
N PRO A 131 -5.68 -23.74 -10.57
CA PRO A 131 -7.06 -23.48 -10.97
C PRO A 131 -7.23 -22.15 -11.71
N ALA A 132 -8.13 -22.14 -12.71
CA ALA A 132 -8.57 -20.90 -13.33
C ALA A 132 -9.31 -20.04 -12.30
N GLY A 133 -8.77 -18.86 -11.98
CA GLY A 133 -9.27 -17.98 -10.92
C GLY A 133 -8.31 -17.81 -9.74
N ASP A 134 -7.30 -18.68 -9.63
CA ASP A 134 -6.20 -18.50 -8.69
C ASP A 134 -5.14 -17.53 -9.27
N ALA A 135 -4.24 -17.05 -8.41
CA ALA A 135 -3.17 -16.14 -8.77
C ALA A 135 -1.80 -16.69 -8.37
N VAL A 136 -0.75 -16.25 -9.07
CA VAL A 136 0.65 -16.59 -8.78
C VAL A 136 1.36 -15.35 -8.23
N SER A 137 2.08 -15.47 -7.11
CA SER A 137 2.90 -14.39 -6.56
C SER A 137 4.37 -14.72 -6.68
N VAL A 138 5.17 -13.83 -7.26
CA VAL A 138 6.61 -14.03 -7.50
C VAL A 138 7.43 -12.93 -6.83
N LEU A 139 8.45 -13.34 -6.09
CA LEU A 139 9.47 -12.45 -5.54
C LEU A 139 10.74 -12.50 -6.39
N ASN A 140 11.18 -11.36 -6.90
CA ASN A 140 12.46 -11.19 -7.58
C ASN A 140 13.57 -10.96 -6.56
N PRO A 141 14.73 -11.65 -6.66
CA PRO A 141 15.84 -11.44 -5.74
C PRO A 141 16.40 -10.01 -5.81
N PRO A 142 17.00 -9.53 -4.70
CA PRO A 142 17.52 -8.16 -4.61
C PRO A 142 18.73 -7.89 -5.52
N SER A 143 19.36 -8.94 -6.06
CA SER A 143 20.51 -8.82 -6.96
C SER A 143 20.68 -10.05 -7.84
N GLY A 144 21.47 -9.92 -8.91
CA GLY A 144 21.87 -11.01 -9.80
C GLY A 144 20.95 -11.21 -11.01
N VAL A 145 19.67 -10.83 -10.91
CA VAL A 145 18.73 -10.74 -12.04
C VAL A 145 17.83 -9.51 -11.92
N GLU A 146 17.41 -8.93 -13.05
CA GLU A 146 16.55 -7.75 -13.09
C GLU A 146 15.44 -7.91 -14.14
N ASN A 147 14.21 -7.53 -13.76
CA ASN A 147 13.11 -7.32 -14.70
C ASN A 147 13.26 -5.93 -15.35
N THR A 148 13.46 -5.88 -16.66
CA THR A 148 13.71 -4.62 -17.39
C THR A 148 12.50 -3.70 -17.46
N ASP A 149 11.29 -4.23 -17.28
CA ASP A 149 10.05 -3.43 -17.27
C ASP A 149 9.69 -2.92 -15.86
N ALA A 150 10.29 -3.49 -14.83
CA ALA A 150 10.11 -3.11 -13.43
C ALA A 150 11.44 -3.12 -12.64
N PRO A 151 12.45 -2.34 -13.08
CA PRO A 151 13.77 -2.38 -12.48
C PRO A 151 13.76 -1.75 -11.09
N ALA A 152 14.20 -2.51 -10.08
CA ALA A 152 14.34 -2.02 -8.71
C ALA A 152 15.28 -0.80 -8.62
N SER A 153 16.27 -0.71 -9.53
CA SER A 153 17.19 0.41 -9.67
C SER A 153 16.50 1.74 -10.04
N GLN A 154 15.26 1.70 -10.55
CA GLN A 154 14.43 2.88 -10.81
C GLN A 154 13.39 3.13 -9.70
N GLY A 155 13.49 2.41 -8.57
CA GLY A 155 12.56 2.52 -7.46
C GLY A 155 11.25 1.76 -7.67
N VAL A 156 11.17 0.89 -8.69
CA VAL A 156 9.99 0.04 -8.93
C VAL A 156 9.96 -1.12 -7.94
N LEU A 157 8.97 -1.13 -7.06
CA LEU A 157 8.82 -2.15 -6.02
C LEU A 157 8.11 -3.41 -6.50
N GLY A 158 7.13 -3.28 -7.38
CA GLY A 158 6.32 -4.39 -7.83
C GLY A 158 5.27 -3.98 -8.85
N TYR A 159 4.49 -4.95 -9.30
CA TYR A 159 3.24 -4.75 -10.02
C TYR A 159 2.36 -6.00 -9.98
N HIS A 160 1.08 -5.90 -10.37
CA HIS A 160 0.25 -7.05 -10.72
C HIS A 160 -0.25 -6.98 -12.17
N ASN A 161 -0.48 -8.13 -12.80
CA ASN A 161 -0.90 -8.23 -14.19
C ASN A 161 -1.60 -9.58 -14.48
N VAL A 162 -2.07 -9.77 -15.71
CA VAL A 162 -2.62 -11.04 -16.22
C VAL A 162 -1.76 -11.52 -17.38
N SER A 163 -1.35 -12.78 -17.32
CA SER A 163 -0.55 -13.43 -18.37
C SER A 163 -1.37 -13.65 -19.65
N PRO A 164 -0.72 -13.93 -20.80
CA PRO A 164 -1.43 -14.32 -22.02
C PRO A 164 -2.35 -15.53 -21.86
N GLY A 165 -1.99 -16.50 -20.99
CA GLY A 165 -2.82 -17.64 -20.63
C GLY A 165 -3.98 -17.33 -19.68
N GLY A 166 -4.12 -16.09 -19.23
CA GLY A 166 -5.20 -15.65 -18.34
C GLY A 166 -4.94 -15.90 -16.85
N VAL A 167 -3.68 -16.15 -16.46
CA VAL A 167 -3.28 -16.34 -15.06
C VAL A 167 -2.99 -14.97 -14.45
N MET A 168 -3.66 -14.67 -13.34
CA MET A 168 -3.40 -13.46 -12.56
C MET A 168 -2.09 -13.62 -11.81
N TYR A 169 -1.26 -12.58 -11.74
CA TYR A 169 -0.04 -12.65 -10.96
C TYR A 169 0.41 -11.32 -10.38
N THR A 170 1.15 -11.40 -9.28
CA THR A 170 1.90 -10.28 -8.70
C THR A 170 3.40 -10.53 -8.86
N PHE A 171 4.14 -9.47 -9.17
CA PHE A 171 5.58 -9.41 -9.20
C PHE A 171 6.06 -8.42 -8.15
N VAL A 172 7.04 -8.80 -7.33
CA VAL A 172 7.60 -7.92 -6.31
C VAL A 172 9.12 -8.04 -6.29
N ASN A 173 9.82 -6.91 -6.33
CA ASN A 173 11.24 -6.85 -6.05
C ASN A 173 11.50 -6.92 -4.55
N ALA A 174 12.21 -7.94 -4.10
CA ALA A 174 12.80 -7.93 -2.78
C ALA A 174 13.90 -6.85 -2.74
N MET A 175 13.82 -5.93 -1.78
CA MET A 175 14.81 -4.85 -1.64
C MET A 175 15.98 -5.22 -0.71
N GLY A 176 15.97 -6.45 -0.20
CA GLY A 176 16.95 -6.99 0.73
C GLY A 176 16.75 -8.50 0.95
N SER A 177 17.36 -9.01 2.02
CA SER A 177 17.24 -10.40 2.49
C SER A 177 17.10 -10.42 4.00
N GLY A 178 16.83 -11.59 4.59
CA GLY A 178 16.66 -11.73 6.03
C GLY A 178 15.29 -11.21 6.47
N PHE A 179 14.25 -11.69 5.80
CA PHE A 179 12.89 -11.22 5.99
C PHE A 179 12.40 -11.51 7.41
N THR A 180 11.61 -10.58 7.95
CA THR A 180 10.89 -10.71 9.21
C THR A 180 9.42 -10.34 9.02
N LEU A 181 8.52 -10.87 9.84
CA LEU A 181 7.08 -10.59 9.70
C LEU A 181 6.71 -9.11 9.89
N ASP A 182 7.45 -8.41 10.77
CA ASP A 182 7.29 -6.98 11.01
C ASP A 182 7.94 -6.13 9.92
N ASP A 183 8.77 -6.74 9.07
CA ASP A 183 9.55 -6.15 7.98
C ASP A 183 10.06 -4.74 8.30
N ALA A 184 10.61 -4.50 9.50
CA ALA A 184 11.02 -3.17 9.95
C ALA A 184 12.11 -2.52 9.05
N ALA A 185 12.73 -3.31 8.17
CA ALA A 185 13.70 -2.86 7.17
C ALA A 185 13.06 -2.46 5.82
N ASP A 186 11.75 -2.63 5.65
CA ASP A 186 10.99 -2.35 4.42
C ASP A 186 11.58 -3.05 3.20
N VAL A 187 11.81 -4.37 3.31
CA VAL A 187 12.50 -5.14 2.26
C VAL A 187 11.56 -5.96 1.38
N TYR A 188 10.33 -6.25 1.80
CA TYR A 188 9.40 -7.04 0.96
C TYR A 188 7.91 -6.81 1.25
N ALA A 189 7.53 -6.65 2.51
CA ALA A 189 6.14 -6.76 2.97
C ALA A 189 5.28 -5.62 2.42
N PHE A 190 5.82 -4.40 2.36
CA PHE A 190 5.10 -3.25 1.82
C PHE A 190 4.70 -3.45 0.35
N ALA A 191 5.65 -3.85 -0.50
CA ALA A 191 5.39 -4.09 -1.91
C ALA A 191 4.48 -5.30 -2.12
N LEU A 192 4.69 -6.36 -1.35
CA LEU A 192 3.87 -7.57 -1.44
C LEU A 192 2.43 -7.34 -0.99
N ALA A 193 2.21 -6.58 0.08
CA ALA A 193 0.87 -6.16 0.49
C ALA A 193 0.23 -5.28 -0.58
N HIS A 194 0.95 -4.27 -1.08
CA HIS A 194 0.44 -3.33 -2.09
C HIS A 194 -0.05 -4.08 -3.33
N GLU A 195 0.77 -4.96 -3.91
CA GLU A 195 0.33 -5.69 -5.10
C GLU A 195 -0.77 -6.71 -4.82
N THR A 196 -0.82 -7.27 -3.61
CA THR A 196 -1.91 -8.19 -3.23
C THR A 196 -3.23 -7.44 -3.05
N GLU A 197 -3.22 -6.26 -2.44
CA GLU A 197 -4.38 -5.38 -2.28
C GLU A 197 -4.91 -4.93 -3.63
N GLU A 198 -4.02 -4.43 -4.48
CA GLU A 198 -4.39 -3.94 -5.81
C GLU A 198 -4.92 -5.06 -6.69
N MET A 199 -4.26 -6.23 -6.73
CA MET A 199 -4.77 -7.39 -7.45
C MET A 199 -6.10 -7.89 -6.88
N THR A 200 -6.33 -7.75 -5.57
CA THR A 200 -7.61 -8.16 -4.97
C THR A 200 -8.76 -7.32 -5.52
N VAL A 201 -8.53 -6.02 -5.73
CA VAL A 201 -9.57 -5.11 -6.21
C VAL A 201 -9.63 -5.05 -7.75
N ASP A 202 -8.51 -5.01 -8.46
CA ASP A 202 -8.43 -5.03 -9.93
C ASP A 202 -7.66 -6.28 -10.44
N PRO A 203 -8.20 -7.49 -10.26
CA PRO A 203 -7.50 -8.72 -10.64
C PRO A 203 -7.13 -8.81 -12.11
N GLN A 204 -7.88 -8.13 -12.98
CA GLN A 204 -7.66 -8.13 -14.42
C GLN A 204 -6.58 -7.15 -14.88
N ALA A 205 -6.05 -6.37 -13.94
CA ALA A 205 -5.05 -5.35 -14.17
C ALA A 205 -5.36 -4.46 -15.39
N ASN A 206 -6.59 -3.98 -15.50
CA ASN A 206 -7.08 -3.29 -16.69
C ASN A 206 -7.74 -1.93 -16.38
N LEU A 207 -7.61 -1.47 -15.13
CA LEU A 207 -8.18 -0.20 -14.66
C LEU A 207 -9.71 -0.15 -14.70
N SER A 208 -10.38 -1.31 -14.82
CA SER A 208 -11.84 -1.38 -14.67
C SER A 208 -12.28 -1.17 -13.24
N ASN A 209 -11.40 -1.50 -12.28
CA ASN A 209 -11.59 -1.28 -10.85
C ASN A 209 -10.56 -0.28 -10.30
N PRO A 210 -10.79 0.27 -9.09
CA PRO A 210 -9.90 1.26 -8.50
C PRO A 210 -8.53 0.70 -8.11
N GLU A 211 -7.50 1.53 -8.18
CA GLU A 211 -6.21 1.26 -7.53
C GLU A 211 -6.34 1.73 -6.06
N VAL A 212 -6.47 0.80 -5.13
CA VAL A 212 -6.87 1.03 -3.73
C VAL A 212 -5.72 1.32 -2.79
N SER A 213 -4.51 0.93 -3.14
CA SER A 213 -3.31 1.16 -2.35
C SER A 213 -2.63 2.45 -2.81
N ASP A 214 -2.62 2.75 -4.11
CA ASP A 214 -2.00 3.93 -4.73
C ASP A 214 -2.29 5.27 -4.01
N PRO A 215 -3.56 5.64 -3.73
CA PRO A 215 -3.91 6.87 -3.01
C PRO A 215 -3.26 7.05 -1.64
N CYS A 216 -2.95 5.93 -0.98
CA CYS A 216 -2.51 5.88 0.41
C CYS A 216 -1.08 5.35 0.56
N SER A 217 -0.51 4.74 -0.48
CA SER A 217 0.79 4.08 -0.44
C SER A 217 1.43 4.05 -1.84
N GLY A 218 2.72 4.35 -1.93
CA GLY A 218 3.49 4.27 -3.17
C GLY A 218 3.25 5.46 -4.10
N ASN A 219 2.43 5.26 -5.14
CA ASN A 219 2.45 6.09 -6.36
C ASN A 219 1.96 7.52 -6.20
N CYS A 220 1.22 7.81 -5.13
CA CYS A 220 0.72 9.16 -4.85
C CYS A 220 1.63 9.96 -3.90
N GLY A 221 2.86 9.51 -3.66
CA GLY A 221 3.84 10.24 -2.84
C GLY A 221 3.54 10.19 -1.34
N VAL A 222 2.72 9.22 -0.91
CA VAL A 222 2.42 8.91 0.49
C VAL A 222 2.73 7.44 0.76
N SER A 223 2.91 7.06 2.02
CA SER A 223 3.26 5.70 2.40
C SER A 223 2.65 5.33 3.74
N TYR A 224 1.31 5.34 3.78
CA TYR A 224 0.57 4.81 4.92
C TYR A 224 0.71 3.28 4.97
N ARG A 225 0.68 2.77 6.20
CA ARG A 225 0.61 1.35 6.54
C ARG A 225 -0.47 1.17 7.59
N ASP A 226 -1.16 0.04 7.51
CA ASP A 226 -2.13 -0.42 8.50
C ASP A 226 -1.45 -1.49 9.36
N TYR A 227 -1.28 -1.24 10.66
CA TYR A 227 -0.50 -2.08 11.57
C TYR A 227 -1.38 -3.02 12.39
N PHE A 228 -0.90 -4.26 12.56
CA PHE A 228 -1.63 -5.33 13.23
C PHE A 228 -0.79 -6.01 14.30
N ASP A 229 -1.47 -6.56 15.31
CA ASP A 229 -0.86 -7.45 16.30
C ASP A 229 -0.72 -8.88 15.74
N ALA A 230 -0.09 -9.78 16.52
CA ALA A 230 0.12 -11.16 16.09
C ALA A 230 -1.17 -12.00 15.97
N SER A 231 -2.29 -11.49 16.47
CA SER A 231 -3.62 -12.11 16.33
C SER A 231 -4.41 -11.53 15.15
N GLY A 232 -3.83 -10.60 14.38
CA GLY A 232 -4.48 -9.92 13.28
C GLY A 232 -5.44 -8.81 13.71
N ASN A 233 -5.37 -8.34 14.96
CA ASN A 233 -6.15 -7.19 15.38
C ASN A 233 -5.46 -5.90 14.91
N TYR A 234 -6.26 -5.00 14.35
CA TYR A 234 -5.79 -3.67 13.97
C TYR A 234 -5.35 -2.88 15.21
N ILE A 235 -4.16 -2.29 15.13
CA ILE A 235 -3.58 -1.45 16.19
C ILE A 235 -3.81 0.02 15.85
N ASN A 236 -3.30 0.44 14.69
CA ASN A 236 -3.30 1.82 14.23
C ASN A 236 -2.82 1.87 12.77
N SER A 237 -2.91 3.03 12.12
CA SER A 237 -2.30 3.30 10.81
C SER A 237 -1.40 4.52 10.89
N GLY A 238 -0.45 4.62 9.98
CA GLY A 238 0.38 5.83 9.90
C GLY A 238 1.40 5.79 8.78
N SER A 239 1.96 6.95 8.49
CA SER A 239 3.05 7.13 7.51
C SER A 239 4.44 7.02 8.12
N ALA A 240 4.56 7.17 9.45
CA ALA A 240 5.82 6.95 10.15
C ALA A 240 6.21 5.47 10.09
N PHE A 241 7.47 5.19 9.70
CA PHE A 241 7.98 3.83 9.56
C PHE A 241 9.46 3.70 9.97
N PRO A 242 9.81 2.74 10.85
CA PRO A 242 8.90 1.96 11.69
C PRO A 242 8.07 2.84 12.64
N PRO A 243 6.88 2.40 13.08
CA PRO A 243 6.08 3.14 14.05
C PRO A 243 6.72 3.15 15.44
N GLY A 244 6.36 4.14 16.26
CA GLY A 244 6.82 4.26 17.65
C GLY A 244 6.14 3.29 18.64
N TYR A 245 5.42 2.28 18.15
CA TYR A 245 4.70 1.29 18.95
C TYR A 245 4.93 -0.13 18.41
N PRO A 246 4.80 -1.18 19.26
CA PRO A 246 4.95 -2.55 18.81
C PRO A 246 3.85 -2.96 17.83
N TYR A 247 4.22 -3.77 16.85
CA TYR A 247 3.32 -4.42 15.88
C TYR A 247 3.94 -5.76 15.47
N ALA A 248 3.15 -6.64 14.86
CA ALA A 248 3.62 -7.95 14.39
C ALA A 248 3.77 -8.03 12.88
N PHE A 249 2.87 -7.37 12.15
CA PHE A 249 2.92 -7.20 10.70
C PHE A 249 2.14 -5.93 10.32
N PHE A 250 2.24 -5.52 9.06
CA PHE A 250 1.43 -4.45 8.49
C PHE A 250 0.97 -4.82 7.08
N VAL A 251 -0.05 -4.14 6.58
CA VAL A 251 -0.36 -4.09 5.15
C VAL A 251 -0.20 -2.65 4.65
N SER A 252 -0.14 -2.43 3.34
CA SER A 252 -0.08 -1.06 2.82
C SER A 252 -1.38 -0.33 3.09
N GLY A 253 -1.34 1.00 3.12
CA GLY A 253 -2.54 1.79 3.39
C GLY A 253 -3.61 1.55 2.33
N PHE A 254 -4.79 1.12 2.77
CA PHE A 254 -5.92 0.82 1.89
C PHE A 254 -6.90 2.00 1.86
N VAL A 255 -7.12 2.64 0.71
CA VAL A 255 -7.99 3.82 0.64
C VAL A 255 -9.46 3.48 0.89
N THR A 256 -10.22 4.40 1.49
CA THR A 256 -11.70 4.27 1.51
C THR A 256 -12.30 4.45 0.10
N PRO A 257 -13.42 3.78 -0.24
CA PRO A 257 -14.03 3.90 -1.57
C PRO A 257 -14.30 5.34 -2.02
N ALA A 258 -14.75 6.19 -1.09
CA ALA A 258 -15.07 7.59 -1.38
C ALA A 258 -13.86 8.43 -1.83
N GLN A 259 -12.64 7.97 -1.56
CA GLN A 259 -11.38 8.67 -1.88
C GLN A 259 -10.48 7.86 -2.81
N ALA A 260 -10.97 6.77 -3.42
CA ALA A 260 -10.16 5.89 -4.27
C ALA A 260 -9.59 6.59 -5.53
N ASN A 261 -10.13 7.75 -5.89
CA ASN A 261 -9.64 8.57 -7.00
C ASN A 261 -8.84 9.81 -6.55
N ALA A 262 -8.58 9.98 -5.25
CA ALA A 262 -7.78 11.06 -4.70
C ALA A 262 -6.31 10.64 -4.62
N CYS A 263 -5.40 11.41 -5.19
CA CYS A 263 -3.98 11.06 -5.27
C CYS A 263 -3.10 12.27 -4.91
N PRO A 264 -2.58 12.36 -3.67
CA PRO A 264 -2.85 11.46 -2.54
C PRO A 264 -4.26 11.62 -1.96
N ALA A 265 -4.74 10.59 -1.28
CA ALA A 265 -5.95 10.68 -0.47
C ALA A 265 -5.68 11.40 0.87
N PRO A 266 -6.72 12.00 1.48
CA PRO A 266 -6.59 12.55 2.83
C PRO A 266 -6.23 11.47 3.85
N ALA A 267 -5.47 11.83 4.90
CA ALA A 267 -5.02 10.89 5.95
C ALA A 267 -6.17 10.05 6.55
N ALA A 268 -7.32 10.67 6.82
CA ALA A 268 -8.49 9.99 7.37
C ALA A 268 -9.09 8.90 6.45
N ALA A 269 -8.75 8.92 5.15
CA ALA A 269 -9.14 7.91 4.18
C ALA A 269 -8.10 6.79 4.02
N CYS A 270 -6.94 6.92 4.68
CA CYS A 270 -5.83 5.96 4.67
C CYS A 270 -5.53 5.39 6.06
N ALA A 271 -6.13 5.95 7.12
CA ALA A 271 -5.88 5.60 8.51
C ALA A 271 -7.18 5.20 9.21
N TYR A 272 -7.61 3.97 9.00
CA TYR A 272 -8.84 3.43 9.58
C TYR A 272 -8.76 1.90 9.70
N PRO A 273 -9.47 1.26 10.64
CA PRO A 273 -9.47 -0.19 10.80
C PRO A 273 -10.20 -0.91 9.65
N PRO A 274 -9.86 -2.18 9.36
CA PRO A 274 -10.61 -2.96 8.38
C PRO A 274 -12.07 -3.15 8.81
N PRO A 275 -13.04 -3.13 7.88
CA PRO A 275 -14.44 -3.41 8.18
C PRO A 275 -14.65 -4.73 8.93
N GLY A 276 -15.57 -4.73 9.91
CA GLY A 276 -15.92 -5.95 10.64
C GLY A 276 -14.90 -6.41 11.68
N THR A 277 -13.71 -5.82 11.73
CA THR A 277 -12.86 -5.94 12.93
C THR A 277 -13.51 -5.15 14.07
N PRO A 278 -13.54 -5.67 15.30
CA PRO A 278 -13.76 -4.80 16.45
C PRO A 278 -12.65 -3.77 16.36
N GLY A 279 -12.99 -2.52 16.02
CA GLY A 279 -12.02 -1.44 16.10
C GLY A 279 -11.37 -1.50 17.48
N PRO A 280 -10.09 -1.15 17.63
CA PRO A 280 -9.47 -1.09 18.94
C PRO A 280 -10.44 -0.34 19.83
N GLY A 281 -10.93 -1.02 20.89
CA GLY A 281 -11.75 -0.35 21.88
C GLY A 281 -11.06 0.97 22.18
N PRO A 282 -11.80 2.10 22.17
CA PRO A 282 -11.28 3.43 21.93
C PRO A 282 -9.87 3.54 22.49
N ALA A 283 -8.90 3.74 21.60
CA ALA A 283 -7.50 3.82 21.99
C ALA A 283 -7.44 4.66 23.27
N PRO A 284 -6.79 4.17 24.34
CA PRO A 284 -6.69 4.95 25.56
C PRO A 284 -6.23 6.34 25.15
N PRO A 285 -6.97 7.40 25.52
CA PRO A 285 -6.77 8.73 24.97
C PRO A 285 -5.27 9.04 25.01
N PRO A 286 -4.69 9.52 23.89
CA PRO A 286 -3.24 9.70 23.79
C PRO A 286 -2.73 10.45 25.01
N ASN A 287 -1.61 10.00 25.58
CA ASN A 287 -1.07 10.60 26.80
C ASN A 287 -0.87 12.11 26.57
N PRO A 288 -1.56 12.99 27.31
CA PRO A 288 -1.47 14.44 27.09
C PRO A 288 -0.04 14.96 27.18
N THR A 289 0.82 14.27 27.94
CA THR A 289 2.25 14.58 28.06
C THR A 289 2.98 14.41 26.72
N ALA A 290 2.65 13.39 25.93
CA ALA A 290 3.26 13.15 24.63
C ALA A 290 2.80 14.18 23.60
N CYS A 291 1.49 14.50 23.58
CA CYS A 291 0.95 15.55 22.71
C CYS A 291 1.58 16.93 23.01
N LEU A 292 1.75 17.28 24.29
CA LEU A 292 2.40 18.53 24.69
C LEU A 292 3.89 18.55 24.33
N GLN A 293 4.57 17.40 24.35
CA GLN A 293 5.97 17.29 23.95
C GLN A 293 6.12 17.50 22.43
N GLU A 294 5.19 17.02 21.62
CA GLU A 294 5.16 17.23 20.17
C GLU A 294 4.92 18.71 19.81
N ILE A 295 3.99 19.38 20.52
CA ILE A 295 3.81 20.84 20.42
C ILE A 295 5.11 21.58 20.82
N GLY A 296 5.74 21.16 21.92
CA GLY A 296 6.99 21.76 22.39
C GLY A 296 8.11 21.62 21.36
N THR A 297 8.24 20.44 20.76
CA THR A 297 9.23 20.14 19.71
C THR A 297 8.98 21.01 18.48
N GLY A 298 7.74 21.10 18.00
CA GLY A 298 7.41 21.95 16.85
C GLY A 298 7.67 23.43 17.10
N VAL A 299 7.46 23.93 18.32
CA VAL A 299 7.83 25.31 18.70
C VAL A 299 9.35 25.51 18.67
N GLU A 300 10.13 24.58 19.21
CA GLU A 300 11.59 24.64 19.18
C GLU A 300 12.14 24.64 17.75
N GLU A 301 11.59 23.81 16.88
CA GLU A 301 11.96 23.74 15.47
C GLU A 301 11.59 24.99 14.69
N PHE A 302 10.40 25.54 14.93
CA PHE A 302 9.97 26.81 14.35
C PHE A 302 10.92 27.94 14.74
N LEU A 303 11.32 28.00 16.01
CA LEU A 303 12.27 28.99 16.52
C LEU A 303 13.70 28.79 15.98
N ALA A 304 14.08 27.55 15.65
CA ALA A 304 15.35 27.22 15.02
C ALA A 304 15.39 27.55 13.52
N GLY A 305 14.29 28.04 12.93
CA GLY A 305 14.18 28.38 11.51
C GLY A 305 13.72 27.23 10.62
N ASN A 306 13.35 26.09 11.20
CA ASN A 306 12.72 24.98 10.49
C ASN A 306 11.20 25.16 10.49
N THR A 307 10.73 26.22 9.83
CA THR A 307 9.35 26.69 9.92
C THR A 307 8.31 25.68 9.41
N THR A 308 8.63 24.88 8.39
CA THR A 308 7.68 23.92 7.83
C THR A 308 7.46 22.73 8.77
N GLN A 309 8.54 22.11 9.26
CA GLN A 309 8.43 20.99 10.20
C GLN A 309 7.82 21.43 11.53
N GLY A 310 8.24 22.60 12.04
CA GLY A 310 7.70 23.13 13.28
C GLY A 310 6.19 23.40 13.24
N ILE A 311 5.63 23.80 12.10
CA ILE A 311 4.18 23.95 11.92
C ILE A 311 3.48 22.58 11.93
N VAL A 312 4.02 21.60 11.20
CA VAL A 312 3.45 20.25 11.11
C VAL A 312 3.41 19.57 12.49
N ASP A 313 4.49 19.69 13.27
CA ASP A 313 4.57 19.08 14.60
C ASP A 313 3.63 19.77 15.61
N VAL A 314 3.45 21.09 15.51
CA VAL A 314 2.45 21.82 16.30
C VAL A 314 1.03 21.38 15.92
N GLU A 315 0.73 21.25 14.62
CA GLU A 315 -0.59 20.78 14.15
C GLU A 315 -0.87 19.36 14.65
N ASN A 316 0.08 18.43 14.50
CA ASN A 316 -0.03 17.05 14.97
C ASN A 316 -0.21 16.96 16.48
N GLY A 317 0.56 17.73 17.26
CA GLY A 317 0.43 17.78 18.71
C GLY A 317 -0.90 18.37 19.18
N ILE A 318 -1.45 19.36 18.47
CA ILE A 318 -2.79 19.90 18.73
C ILE A 318 -3.87 18.86 18.41
N TYR A 319 -3.78 18.16 17.27
CA TYR A 319 -4.71 17.09 16.92
C TYR A 319 -4.68 15.96 17.94
N CYS A 320 -3.49 15.53 18.36
CA CYS A 320 -3.27 14.58 19.44
C CYS A 320 -3.96 15.03 20.74
N LEU A 321 -3.77 16.30 21.13
CA LEU A 321 -4.33 16.84 22.37
C LEU A 321 -5.87 16.91 22.32
N LEU A 322 -6.44 17.36 21.19
CA LEU A 322 -7.89 17.41 20.99
C LEU A 322 -8.50 16.01 21.05
N ASP A 323 -7.85 15.03 20.44
CA ASP A 323 -8.27 13.62 20.48
C ASP A 323 -8.18 13.04 21.91
N SER A 324 -7.11 13.36 22.67
CA SER A 324 -6.98 12.96 24.09
C SER A 324 -8.10 13.49 24.99
N LEU A 325 -8.71 14.61 24.60
CA LEU A 325 -9.82 15.25 25.30
C LEU A 325 -11.20 14.78 24.79
N GLY A 326 -11.24 13.88 23.80
CA GLY A 326 -12.49 13.45 23.15
C GLY A 326 -13.17 14.57 22.35
N ILE A 327 -12.41 15.57 21.91
CA ILE A 327 -12.91 16.71 21.11
C ILE A 327 -12.63 16.40 19.65
N SER A 328 -13.65 16.00 18.88
CA SER A 328 -13.45 15.81 17.45
C SER A 328 -13.14 17.14 16.74
N VAL A 329 -12.20 17.11 15.80
CA VAL A 329 -11.81 18.28 14.98
C VAL A 329 -13.03 18.88 14.25
N ALA A 330 -14.00 18.05 13.87
CA ALA A 330 -15.27 18.51 13.32
C ALA A 330 -16.05 19.42 14.30
N ARG A 331 -16.01 19.14 15.60
CA ARG A 331 -16.68 19.93 16.64
C ARG A 331 -15.93 21.24 16.93
N PHE A 332 -14.61 21.25 16.76
CA PHE A 332 -13.75 22.43 16.88
C PHE A 332 -13.90 23.36 15.66
N ALA A 333 -13.83 22.81 14.44
CA ALA A 333 -14.08 23.55 13.20
C ALA A 333 -15.50 24.13 13.16
N LEU A 334 -16.50 23.38 13.66
CA LEU A 334 -17.87 23.88 13.79
C LEU A 334 -17.98 25.04 14.79
N HIS A 335 -17.17 25.06 15.86
CA HIS A 335 -17.11 26.20 16.78
C HIS A 335 -16.42 27.41 16.17
N ALA A 336 -15.26 27.22 15.51
CA ALA A 336 -14.54 28.31 14.85
C ALA A 336 -15.39 28.97 13.75
N VAL A 337 -16.04 28.16 12.90
CA VAL A 337 -16.96 28.67 11.85
C VAL A 337 -18.18 29.35 12.46
N LYS A 338 -18.69 28.87 13.60
CA LYS A 338 -19.80 29.50 14.31
C LYS A 338 -19.41 30.87 14.87
N ASP A 339 -18.24 30.99 15.48
CA ASP A 339 -17.75 32.25 16.04
C ASP A 339 -17.51 33.30 14.93
N ASP A 340 -16.96 32.89 13.79
CA ASP A 340 -16.80 33.75 12.62
C ASP A 340 -18.15 34.17 12.00
N LEU A 341 -19.13 33.26 11.95
CA LEU A 341 -20.49 33.57 11.48
C LEU A 341 -21.22 34.54 12.43
N GLU A 342 -21.07 34.38 13.75
CA GLU A 342 -21.64 35.29 14.74
C GLU A 342 -21.01 36.69 14.65
N LYS A 343 -19.71 36.76 14.39
CA LYS A 343 -19.01 38.03 14.13
C LYS A 343 -19.47 38.69 12.84
N LEU A 344 -19.55 37.94 11.74
CA LEU A 344 -20.04 38.45 10.46
C LEU A 344 -21.48 38.98 10.56
N LYS A 345 -22.33 38.29 11.33
CA LYS A 345 -23.69 38.74 11.63
C LYS A 345 -23.70 40.06 12.40
N ALA A 346 -22.88 40.19 13.43
CA ALA A 346 -22.78 41.42 14.22
C ALA A 346 -22.30 42.62 13.37
N ASP A 347 -21.33 42.40 12.48
CA ASP A 347 -20.83 43.42 11.56
C ASP A 347 -21.91 43.84 10.55
N LEU A 348 -22.68 42.88 10.02
CA LEU A 348 -23.79 43.15 9.10
C LEU A 348 -24.93 43.94 9.76
N ASP A 349 -25.30 43.57 10.99
CA ASP A 349 -26.31 44.29 11.78
C ASP A 349 -25.84 45.72 12.07
N ALA A 350 -24.56 45.94 12.34
CA ALA A 350 -23.98 47.26 12.57
C ALA A 350 -23.99 48.15 11.31
N GLU A 351 -23.81 47.59 10.12
CA GLU A 351 -23.91 48.33 8.85
C GLU A 351 -25.36 48.63 8.47
N LEU A 352 -26.30 47.70 8.72
CA LEU A 352 -27.73 47.90 8.46
C LEU A 352 -28.35 49.05 9.28
N HIS A 353 -27.82 49.33 10.48
CA HIS A 353 -28.29 50.46 11.30
C HIS A 353 -27.71 51.82 10.89
N LYS A 354 -26.80 51.86 9.91
CA LYS A 354 -26.22 53.11 9.37
C LYS A 354 -26.99 53.65 8.15
N VAL A 355 -27.94 52.88 7.62
CA VAL A 355 -28.82 53.24 6.47
C VAL A 355 -30.20 53.64 6.99
#